data_AF-A0A4Y8L4B2-F1
#
_entry.id   AF-A0A4Y8L4B2-F1
#
_cell.length_a   1.000
_cell.length_b   1.000
_cell.length_c   1.000
_cell.angle_alpha   90.00
_cell.angle_beta   90.00
_cell.angle_gamma   90.00
#
_symmetry.space_group_name_H-M   'P 1'
#
loop_
_entity.id
_entity.type
_entity.pdbx_description
1 polymer ?
#
loop_
_entity_poly.entity_id
_entity_poly.type
_entity_poly.pdbx_seq_one_letter_code
_entity_poly.pdbx_strand_id
1 'polypeptide(L)'
;MDDKLCQSIQQNLEAQGISLTEKEVRNLYIAALSGIYDLTEEGEVVDIPDFGSFWKKKTDNASVSLFTSNDRLNDCVNKQDE
;
A
#
# COMPACT_ATOMS: atom_id res chain seq x y z
N MET A 1 2.92 -9.73 12.35
CA MET A 1 3.02 -8.52 11.51
C MET A 1 4.47 -8.42 11.11
N ASP A 2 4.78 -8.16 9.84
CA ASP A 2 6.18 -8.21 9.39
C ASP A 2 6.93 -6.98 9.94
N ASP A 3 7.63 -7.16 11.07
CA ASP A 3 8.30 -6.08 11.80
C ASP A 3 9.31 -5.33 10.93
N LYS A 4 9.82 -5.97 9.87
CA LYS A 4 10.75 -5.38 8.90
C LYS A 4 10.15 -4.24 8.09
N LEU A 5 8.86 -4.31 7.74
CA LEU A 5 8.21 -3.25 6.96
C LEU A 5 8.02 -1.99 7.82
N CYS A 6 7.56 -2.15 9.07
CA CYS A 6 7.42 -1.03 10.00
C CYS A 6 8.78 -0.37 10.29
N GLN A 7 9.84 -1.16 10.47
CA GLN A 7 11.20 -0.63 10.61
C GLN A 7 11.65 0.15 9.38
N SER A 8 11.38 -0.36 8.17
CA SER A 8 11.73 0.31 6.93
C SER A 8 10.99 1.64 6.75
N ILE A 9 9.70 1.67 7.09
CA ILE A 9 8.89 2.91 7.09
C ILE A 9 9.47 3.91 8.09
N GLN A 10 9.77 3.47 9.31
CA GLN A 10 10.34 4.33 10.35
C GLN A 10 11.66 4.96 9.90
N GLN A 11 12.59 4.15 9.38
CA GLN A 11 13.88 4.64 8.89
C GLN A 11 13.73 5.62 7.73
N ASN A 12 12.79 5.36 6.82
CA ASN A 12 12.53 6.25 5.69
C ASN A 12 11.95 7.60 6.14
N LEU A 13 11.06 7.61 7.14
CA LEU A 13 10.51 8.84 7.74
C LEU A 13 11.58 9.61 8.52
N GLU A 14 12.42 8.91 9.29
CA GLU A 14 13.54 9.52 10.02
C GLU A 14 14.54 10.20 9.08
N ALA A 15 14.83 9.59 7.92
CA ALA A 15 15.68 10.19 6.87
C ALA A 15 15.08 11.48 6.27
N GLN A 16 13.76 11.66 6.37
CA GLN A 16 13.04 12.88 5.98
C GLN A 16 12.87 13.87 7.14
N GLY A 17 13.47 13.59 8.31
CA GLY A 17 13.36 14.42 9.51
C GLY A 17 12.07 14.21 10.31
N ILE A 18 11.29 13.18 10.00
CA ILE A 18 10.04 12.85 10.70
C ILE A 18 10.34 11.72 11.70
N SER A 19 10.34 12.04 12.99
CA SER A 19 10.54 11.06 14.06
C SER A 19 9.20 10.59 14.60
N LEU A 20 8.91 9.29 14.43
CA LEU A 20 7.74 8.61 14.99
C LEU A 20 8.17 7.44 15.85
N THR A 21 7.42 7.16 16.90
CA THR A 21 7.57 5.92 17.68
C THR A 21 7.14 4.71 16.86
N GLU A 22 7.66 3.53 17.21
CA GLU A 22 7.25 2.27 16.59
C GLU A 22 5.72 2.06 16.63
N LYS A 23 5.07 2.46 17.74
CA LYS A 23 3.62 2.38 17.89
C LYS A 23 2.90 3.28 16.89
N GLU A 24 3.39 4.49 16.67
CA GLU A 24 2.79 5.43 15.71
C GLU A 24 2.96 4.95 14.28
N VAL A 25 4.12 4.39 13.93
CA VAL A 25 4.36 3.79 12.61
C VAL A 25 3.42 2.59 12.37
N ARG A 26 3.25 1.72 13.37
CA ARG A 26 2.29 0.60 13.30
C ARG A 26 0.86 1.11 13.09
N ASN A 27 0.45 2.15 13.83
CA ASN A 27 -0.87 2.75 13.69
C ASN A 27 -1.06 3.37 12.30
N LEU A 28 -0.05 4.08 11.78
CA LEU A 28 -0.07 4.66 10.44
C LEU A 28 -0.25 3.58 9.36
N TYR A 29 0.52 2.50 9.45
CA TYR A 29 0.41 1.36 8.54
C TYR A 29 -0.99 0.73 8.56
N ILE A 30 -1.52 0.47 9.76
CA ILE A 30 -2.87 -0.10 9.92
C ILE A 30 -3.91 0.85 9.33
N ALA A 31 -3.86 2.13 9.67
CA ALA A 31 -4.80 3.14 9.20
C ALA A 31 -4.78 3.28 7.67
N ALA A 32 -3.59 3.29 7.06
CA ALA A 32 -3.43 3.37 5.61
C ALA A 32 -4.07 2.17 4.90
N LEU A 33 -3.81 0.94 5.37
CA LEU A 33 -4.40 -0.26 4.77
C LEU A 33 -5.91 -0.32 4.98
N SER A 34 -6.40 -0.04 6.18
CA SER A 34 -7.84 0.00 6.45
C SER A 34 -8.54 1.01 5.55
N GLY A 35 -7.95 2.20 5.36
CA GLY A 35 -8.50 3.21 4.44
C GLY A 35 -8.62 2.70 3.00
N ILE A 36 -7.61 1.98 2.48
CA ILE A 36 -7.70 1.38 1.13
C ILE A 36 -8.83 0.36 1.06
N TYR A 37 -8.98 -0.50 2.08
CA TYR A 37 -10.05 -1.49 2.10
C TYR A 37 -11.44 -0.86 2.19
N ASP A 38 -11.62 0.16 3.02
CA ASP A 38 -12.90 0.84 3.19
C ASP A 38 -13.33 1.52 1.88
N LEU A 39 -12.43 2.30 1.25
CA LEU A 39 -12.71 2.97 -0.02
C LEU A 39 -13.02 1.97 -1.14
N THR A 40 -12.25 0.89 -1.27
CA THR A 40 -12.51 -0.14 -2.28
C THR A 40 -13.77 -0.96 -2.00
N GLU A 41 -14.17 -1.12 -0.73
CA GLU A 41 -15.46 -1.71 -0.36
C GLU A 41 -16.63 -0.81 -0.77
N GLU A 42 -16.48 0.50 -0.72
CA GLU A 42 -17.49 1.46 -1.20
C GLU A 42 -17.59 1.51 -2.74
N GLY A 43 -16.72 0.78 -3.44
CA GLY A 43 -16.68 0.69 -4.90
C GLY A 43 -15.75 1.71 -5.55
N GLU A 44 -14.97 2.43 -4.75
CA GLU A 44 -13.97 3.37 -5.26
C GLU A 44 -12.73 2.63 -5.81
N VAL A 45 -12.03 3.33 -6.69
CA VAL A 45 -10.70 2.93 -7.16
C VAL A 45 -9.68 3.80 -6.44
N VAL A 46 -8.79 3.17 -5.67
CA VAL A 46 -7.70 3.87 -5.00
C VAL A 46 -6.47 3.80 -5.88
N ASP A 47 -6.15 4.91 -6.54
CA ASP A 47 -4.96 5.04 -7.37
C ASP A 47 -3.79 5.60 -6.54
N ILE A 48 -2.67 4.88 -6.52
CA ILE A 48 -1.44 5.30 -5.85
C ILE A 48 -0.40 5.61 -6.94
N PRO A 49 0.00 6.89 -7.09
CA PRO A 49 1.00 7.29 -8.07
C PRO A 49 2.28 6.47 -7.94
N ASP A 50 2.91 6.14 -9.07
CA ASP A 50 4.17 5.38 -9.12
C ASP A 50 4.13 3.96 -8.51
N PHE A 51 2.94 3.47 -8.13
CA PHE A 51 2.74 2.12 -7.59
C PHE A 51 1.68 1.32 -8.37
N GLY A 52 0.43 1.80 -8.40
CA GLY A 52 -0.68 1.11 -9.05
C GLY A 52 -2.02 1.41 -8.40
N SER A 53 -3.06 0.71 -8.85
CA SER A 53 -4.44 0.97 -8.44
C SER A 53 -5.05 -0.25 -7.73
N PHE A 54 -5.80 0.00 -6.66
CA PHE A 54 -6.60 -0.97 -5.94
C PHE A 54 -8.08 -0.75 -6.21
N TRP A 55 -8.81 -1.84 -6.40
CA TRP A 55 -10.27 -1.80 -6.60
C TRP A 55 -10.90 -3.13 -6.22
N LYS A 56 -12.22 -3.14 -6.05
CA LYS A 56 -12.96 -4.36 -5.72
C LYS A 56 -13.94 -4.70 -6.81
N LYS A 57 -13.86 -5.94 -7.32
CA LYS A 57 -14.87 -6.49 -8.22
C LYS A 57 -15.93 -7.19 -7.40
N LYS A 58 -17.13 -6.61 -7.39
CA LYS A 58 -18.31 -7.20 -6.76
C LYS A 58 -19.16 -7.91 -7.82
N THR A 59 -19.58 -9.12 -7.49
CA THR A 59 -20.56 -9.92 -8.22
C THR A 59 -21.61 -10.40 -7.22
N ASP A 60 -22.75 -10.88 -7.70
CA ASP A 60 -23.84 -11.34 -6.83
C ASP A 60 -23.41 -12.43 -5.82
N ASN A 61 -22.36 -13.19 -6.15
CA ASN A 61 -21.90 -14.33 -5.35
C ASN A 61 -20.54 -14.12 -4.66
N ALA A 62 -19.79 -13.07 -5.02
CA ALA A 62 -18.42 -12.90 -4.55
C ALA A 62 -17.94 -11.45 -4.67
N SER A 63 -17.02 -11.09 -3.77
CA SER A 63 -16.31 -9.82 -3.77
C SER A 63 -14.81 -10.09 -3.76
N VAL A 64 -14.09 -9.59 -4.76
CA VAL A 64 -12.65 -9.87 -4.95
C VAL A 64 -11.88 -8.55 -5.00
N SER A 65 -10.89 -8.40 -4.12
CA SER A 65 -9.94 -7.29 -4.16
C SER A 65 -8.91 -7.52 -5.26
N LEU A 66 -8.67 -6.49 -6.08
CA LEU A 66 -7.79 -6.54 -7.23
C LEU A 66 -6.78 -5.41 -7.15
N PHE A 67 -5.58 -5.69 -7.67
CA PHE A 67 -4.50 -4.73 -7.81
C PHE A 67 -4.02 -4.74 -9.26
N THR A 68 -3.75 -3.57 -9.81
CA THR A 68 -3.13 -3.40 -11.12
C THR A 68 -1.90 -2.54 -10.95
N SER A 69 -0.73 -3.11 -11.19
CA SER A 69 0.55 -2.39 -11.13
C SER A 69 0.64 -1.40 -12.30
N ASN A 70 1.32 -0.28 -12.06
CA ASN A 70 1.67 0.64 -13.14
C ASN A 70 3.03 0.31 -13.75
N ASP A 71 3.34 0.99 -14.86
CA ASP A 71 4.58 0.78 -15.62
C ASP A 71 5.82 1.02 -14.77
N ARG A 72 5.81 2.02 -13.87
CA ARG A 72 6.97 2.32 -13.03
C ARG A 72 7.26 1.21 -12.03
N LEU A 73 6.23 0.65 -11.38
CA LEU A 73 6.41 -0.49 -10.48
C LEU A 73 6.89 -1.71 -11.28
N ASN A 74 6.31 -1.97 -12.45
CA ASN A 74 6.72 -3.06 -13.33
C ASN A 74 8.19 -2.92 -13.76
N ASP A 75 8.61 -1.72 -14.16
CA ASP A 75 10.00 -1.42 -14.51
C ASP A 75 10.95 -1.64 -13.33
N CYS A 76 10.59 -1.19 -12.13
CA CYS A 76 11.42 -1.37 -10.93
C CYS A 76 11.61 -2.86 -10.56
N VAL A 77 10.57 -3.68 -10.75
CA VAL A 77 10.63 -5.12 -10.45
C VAL A 77 11.42 -5.88 -11.53
N ASN A 78 11.21 -5.54 -12.81
CA ASN A 78 11.82 -6.24 -13.94
C ASN A 78 13.27 -5.80 -14.23
N LYS A 79 13.72 -4.67 -13.69
CA LYS A 79 15.12 -4.20 -13.80
C LYS A 79 16.13 -4.98 -12.96
N GLN A 80 15.71 -6.02 -12.24
CA GLN A 80 16.64 -6.87 -11.46
C GLN A 80 17.43 -7.89 -12.32
N ASP A 81 17.25 -7.89 -13.66
CA ASP A 81 17.89 -8.84 -14.59
C ASP A 81 19.01 -8.24 -15.49
N GLU A 82 19.50 -7.01 -15.25
CA GLU A 82 20.66 -6.40 -15.94
C GLU A 82 21.77 -5.97 -14.97
#